data_AF-A0A1Y4S7U5-F1
#
_entry.id   AF-A0A1Y4S7U5-F1
#
_cell.length_a   1.000
_cell.length_b   1.000
_cell.length_c   1.000
_cell.angle_alpha   90.00
_cell.angle_beta   90.00
_cell.angle_gamma   90.00
#
_symmetry.space_group_name_H-M   'P 1'
#
loop_
_entity.id
_entity.type
_entity.pdbx_description
1 polymer ?
#
loop_
_entity_poly.entity_id
_entity_poly.type
_entity_poly.pdbx_seq_one_letter_code
_entity_poly.pdbx_strand_id
1 'polypeptide(L)' 'MELRCNKKSTILCSQWTPEGGYQKLGGGPIADAILDRIINSSYKILLEGTSMREEYSKLK' A
#
# COMPACT_ATOMS: atom_id res chain seq x y z
N MET A 1 5.77 -3.75 20.51
CA MET A 1 4.90 -3.62 19.31
C MET A 1 5.77 -3.24 18.11
N GLU A 2 6.79 -4.06 17.78
CA GLU A 2 7.87 -3.70 16.83
C GLU A 2 8.46 -4.94 16.12
N LEU A 3 7.60 -5.86 15.67
CA LEU A 3 8.10 -7.15 15.19
C LEU A 3 8.88 -7.07 13.86
N ARG A 4 8.62 -6.03 13.04
CA ARG A 4 9.08 -5.96 11.64
C ARG A 4 9.85 -4.70 11.25
N CYS A 5 9.81 -3.65 12.07
CA CYS A 5 10.48 -2.40 11.74
C CYS A 5 12.00 -2.62 11.67
N ASN A 6 12.61 -2.29 10.53
CA ASN A 6 14.05 -2.42 10.27
C ASN A 6 14.65 -3.83 10.41
N LYS A 7 13.81 -4.88 10.42
CA LYS A 7 14.25 -6.29 10.54
C LYS A 7 14.22 -7.05 9.22
N LYS A 8 13.16 -6.84 8.43
CA LYS A 8 12.97 -7.48 7.11
C LYS A 8 12.11 -6.60 6.21
N SER A 9 12.39 -6.64 4.91
CA SER A 9 11.58 -5.97 3.88
C SER A 9 10.12 -6.46 3.94
N THR A 10 9.19 -5.53 3.73
CA THR A 10 7.75 -5.79 3.76
C THR A 10 7.13 -5.27 2.48
N ILE A 11 6.51 -6.15 1.70
CA ILE A 11 5.76 -5.75 0.51
C ILE A 11 4.31 -5.48 0.94
N LEU A 12 3.78 -4.32 0.55
CA LEU A 12 2.42 -3.92 0.83
C LEU A 12 1.75 -3.50 -0.49
N CYS A 13 0.59 -4.06 -0.77
CA CYS A 13 -0.19 -3.75 -1.96
C CYS A 13 -1.51 -3.10 -1.53
N SER A 14 -1.80 -1.90 -2.03
CA SER A 14 -3.06 -1.20 -1.81
C SER A 14 -3.68 -0.81 -3.13
N GLN A 15 -5.01 -0.79 -3.18
CA GLN A 15 -5.76 -0.20 -4.30
C GLN A 15 -5.82 1.34 -4.21
N TRP A 16 -5.32 1.91 -3.12
CA TRP A 16 -5.36 3.34 -2.85
C TRP A 16 -3.95 3.88 -2.72
N THR A 17 -3.78 5.15 -3.06
CA THR A 17 -2.57 5.91 -2.77
C THR A 17 -2.39 6.05 -1.24
N PRO A 18 -1.18 6.36 -0.76
CA PRO A 18 -0.93 6.57 0.67
C PRO A 18 -1.87 7.62 1.28
N GLU A 19 -2.20 8.66 0.52
CA GLU A 19 -3.15 9.72 0.89
C GLU A 19 -4.58 9.19 1.03
N GLY A 20 -5.04 8.38 0.07
CA GLY A 20 -6.32 7.68 0.19
C GLY A 20 -6.35 6.71 1.37
N GLY A 21 -5.20 6.12 1.72
CA GLY A 21 -5.00 5.30 2.91
C GLY A 21 -5.24 6.06 4.22
N TYR A 22 -4.76 7.30 4.35
CA TYR A 22 -4.98 8.12 5.55
C TYR A 22 -6.47 8.29 5.86
N GLN A 23 -7.26 8.66 4.84
CA GLN A 23 -8.70 8.83 4.97
C GLN A 23 -9.40 7.50 5.27
N LYS A 24 -8.96 6.40 4.65
CA LYS A 24 -9.51 5.06 4.91
C LYS A 24 -9.21 4.52 6.31
N LEU A 25 -8.10 4.94 6.91
CA LEU A 25 -7.73 4.58 8.29
C LEU A 25 -8.51 5.38 9.34
N GLY A 26 -9.44 6.26 8.94
CA GLY A 26 -10.20 7.12 9.86
C GLY A 26 -9.43 8.38 10.29
N GLY A 27 -8.25 8.62 9.72
CA GLY A 27 -7.40 9.76 10.04
C GLY A 27 -6.83 9.76 11.47
N GLY A 28 -6.24 10.89 11.85
CA GLY A 28 -5.73 11.12 13.19
C GLY A 28 -4.33 10.54 13.45
N PRO A 29 -3.83 10.65 14.69
CA PRO A 29 -2.44 10.37 15.03
C PRO A 29 -2.01 8.93 14.75
N ILE A 30 -2.96 7.99 14.84
CA ILE A 30 -2.70 6.57 14.59
C ILE A 30 -2.51 6.31 13.09
N ALA A 31 -3.37 6.90 12.24
CA ALA A 31 -3.23 6.78 10.79
C ALA A 31 -1.90 7.38 10.30
N ASP A 32 -1.53 8.54 10.87
CA ASP A 32 -0.25 9.21 10.59
C ASP A 32 0.94 8.33 10.97
N ALA A 33 0.95 7.78 12.20
CA ALA A 33 2.01 6.89 12.68
C ALA A 33 2.10 5.54 11.93
N ILE A 34 1.01 5.09 11.30
CA ILE A 34 1.01 3.90 10.43
C ILE A 34 1.61 4.24 9.07
N LEU A 35 1.18 5.35 8.47
CA LEU A 35 1.67 5.79 7.17
C LEU A 35 3.14 6.19 7.22
N ASP A 36 3.61 6.85 8.27
CA ASP A 36 5.02 7.17 8.43
C ASP A 36 5.86 5.87 8.42
N ARG A 37 5.44 4.84 9.15
CA ARG A 37 6.12 3.52 9.14
C ARG A 37 6.12 2.83 7.78
N ILE A 38 5.11 3.05 6.94
CA ILE A 38 5.02 2.46 5.60
C ILE A 38 5.82 3.30 4.59
N ILE A 39 5.76 4.62 4.66
CA ILE A 39 6.27 5.54 3.63
C ILE A 39 7.75 5.87 3.85
N ASN A 40 8.20 6.03 5.10
CA ASN A 40 9.50 6.60 5.46
C ASN A 40 10.70 5.80 4.91
N SER A 41 10.54 4.52 4.59
CA SER A 41 11.60 3.70 3.96
C SER A 41 11.05 2.70 2.93
N SER A 42 10.00 3.06 2.19
CA SER A 42 9.46 2.22 1.10
C SER A 42 9.82 2.71 -0.29
N TYR A 43 9.93 1.75 -1.20
CA TYR A 43 9.87 2.00 -2.62
C TYR A 43 8.40 1.94 -3.06
N LYS A 44 7.91 3.03 -3.66
CA LYS A 44 6.55 3.10 -4.20
C LYS A 44 6.57 2.64 -5.65
N ILE A 45 5.81 1.61 -5.96
CA ILE A 45 5.58 1.14 -7.32
C ILE A 45 4.10 1.42 -7.62
N LEU A 46 3.85 2.40 -8.49
CA LEU A 46 2.49 2.67 -8.97
C LEU A 46 2.20 1.71 -10.12
N LEU A 47 1.16 0.89 -9.96
CA LEU A 47 0.70 -0.02 -10.99
C LEU A 47 -0.50 0.62 -11.69
N GLU A 48 -0.38 0.79 -13.01
CA GLU A 48 -1.42 1.35 -13.87
C GLU A 48 -1.71 0.37 -15.00
N GLY A 49 -2.98 0.26 -15.39
CA GLY A 49 -3.40 -0.64 -16.47
C GLY A 49 -4.74 -1.32 -16.20
N THR A 50 -5.19 -2.06 -17.20
CA THR A 50 -6.40 -2.89 -17.10
C THR A 50 -6.14 -4.11 -16.21
N SER A 51 -7.23 -4.64 -15.63
CA SER A 51 -7.15 -5.85 -14.83
C SER A 51 -6.63 -7.00 -15.69
N MET A 52 -5.55 -7.66 -15.26
CA MET A 52 -5.06 -8.88 -15.91
C MET A 52 -6.17 -9.93 -16.01
N ARG A 53 -7.12 -9.98 -15.05
CA ARG A 53 -8.27 -10.89 -15.13
C ARG A 53 -9.18 -10.61 -16.33
N GLU A 54 -9.36 -9.34 -16.67
CA GLU A 54 -10.12 -8.96 -17.87
C GLU A 54 -9.38 -9.38 -19.14
N GLU A 55 -8.06 -9.17 -19.17
CA GLU A 55 -7.24 -9.53 -20.33
C GLU A 55 -7.26 -11.05 -20.59
N TYR A 56 -7.11 -11.87 -19.55
CA TYR A 56 -7.24 -13.32 -19.67
C TYR A 56 -8.64 -13.78 -20.07
N SER A 57 -9.68 -13.01 -19.76
CA SER A 57 -11.05 -13.34 -20.19
C SER A 57 -11.28 -13.09 -21.67
N LYS A 58 -10.50 -12.23 -22.33
CA LYS A 58 -10.57 -11.96 -23.78
C LYS A 58 -9.82 -13.00 -24.61
N LEU A 59 -8.88 -13.72 -23.99
CA LEU A 59 -8.08 -14.78 -24.61
C LEU A 59 -8.81 -16.13 -24.70
N LYS A 60 -10.02 -16.24 -24.14
CA LYS A 60 -10.85 -17.43 -24.14
C LYS A 60 -12.04 -17.26 -25.07
#